data_AF-A0A318HYU7-F1
#
_entry.id   AF-A0A318HYU7-F1
#
_cell.length_a   1.000
_cell.length_b   1.000
_cell.length_c   1.000
_cell.angle_alpha   90.00
_cell.angle_beta   90.00
_cell.angle_gamma   90.00
#
_symmetry.space_group_name_H-M   'P 1'
#
loop_
_entity.id
_entity.type
_entity.pdbx_description
1 polymer ?
#
loop_
_entity_poly.entity_id
_entity_poly.type
_entity_poly.pdbx_seq_one_letter_code
_entity_poly.pdbx_strand_id
1 'polypeptide(L)'
;MKEELFPDIKIKIAISLNRLLDKTKNFRPNNNNEEEIAKSYNKIALVSFLRKATVSDIFNAKSKTTPACGSLFLIIEAMGYTVGDFAKIYDSVTTSDIKDFKQPFK
;
A
#
# COMPACT_ATOMS: atom_id res chain seq x y z
N MET A 1 -24.43 -20.90 -2.69
CA MET A 1 -23.14 -20.44 -3.23
C MET A 1 -22.60 -19.42 -2.24
N LYS A 2 -21.59 -19.76 -1.44
CA LYS A 2 -20.97 -18.79 -0.53
C LYS A 2 -20.09 -17.91 -1.40
N GLU A 3 -20.59 -16.76 -1.83
CA GLU A 3 -19.69 -15.71 -2.31
C GLU A 3 -18.69 -15.47 -1.18
N GLU A 4 -17.42 -15.77 -1.43
CA GLU A 4 -16.36 -15.50 -0.46
C GLU A 4 -16.41 -13.99 -0.20
N LEU A 5 -16.84 -13.59 1.00
CA LEU A 5 -16.94 -12.18 1.38
C LEU A 5 -15.56 -11.50 1.57
N PHE A 6 -14.46 -12.26 1.45
CA PHE A 6 -13.12 -11.88 1.91
C PHE A 6 -11.96 -11.85 0.88
N PRO A 7 -12.10 -12.20 -0.43
CA PRO A 7 -10.96 -12.31 -1.33
C PRO A 7 -10.33 -10.97 -1.70
N ASP A 8 -10.99 -9.84 -1.42
CA ASP A 8 -10.54 -8.53 -1.88
C ASP A 8 -9.77 -7.71 -0.83
N ILE A 9 -9.60 -8.19 0.41
CA ILE A 9 -8.91 -7.41 1.46
C ILE A 9 -7.46 -7.07 1.04
N LYS A 10 -6.72 -8.05 0.52
CA LYS A 10 -5.34 -7.84 0.04
C LYS A 10 -5.28 -6.84 -1.12
N ILE A 11 -6.29 -6.86 -1.99
CA ILE A 11 -6.39 -5.96 -3.13
C ILE A 11 -6.72 -4.55 -2.65
N LYS A 12 -7.67 -4.39 -1.72
CA LYS A 12 -7.96 -3.09 -1.10
C LYS A 12 -6.72 -2.51 -0.40
N ILE A 13 -5.96 -3.34 0.31
CA ILE A 13 -4.67 -2.93 0.91
C ILE A 13 -3.71 -2.46 -0.19
N ALA A 14 -3.48 -3.28 -1.22
CA ALA A 14 -2.59 -2.95 -2.33
C ALA A 14 -2.98 -1.64 -3.03
N ILE A 15 -4.25 -1.47 -3.39
CA ILE A 15 -4.78 -0.24 -4.01
C ILE A 15 -4.53 0.97 -3.11
N SER A 16 -4.81 0.83 -1.81
CA SER A 16 -4.66 1.94 -0.86
C SER A 16 -3.20 2.35 -0.72
N LEU A 17 -2.29 1.39 -0.59
CA LEU A 17 -0.86 1.64 -0.52
C LEU A 17 -0.31 2.28 -1.82
N ASN A 18 -0.76 1.82 -2.99
CA ASN A 18 -0.38 2.43 -4.27
C ASN A 18 -0.86 3.88 -4.36
N ARG A 19 -2.12 4.17 -3.99
CA ARG A 19 -2.65 5.53 -3.96
C ARG A 19 -1.87 6.45 -3.01
N LEU A 20 -1.50 5.95 -1.83
CA LEU A 20 -0.64 6.69 -0.89
C LEU A 20 0.73 6.96 -1.51
N LEU A 21 1.37 5.95 -2.07
CA LEU A 21 2.69 6.07 -2.67
C LEU A 21 2.70 7.07 -3.84
N ASP A 22 1.67 7.05 -4.69
CA ASP A 22 1.55 7.99 -5.81
C ASP A 22 1.31 9.42 -5.33
N LYS A 23 0.51 9.62 -4.27
CA LYS A 23 0.39 10.92 -3.61
C LYS A 23 1.75 11.39 -3.08
N THR A 24 2.54 10.51 -2.48
CA THR A 24 3.87 10.85 -1.93
C THR A 24 4.88 11.21 -3.03
N LYS A 25 4.84 10.54 -4.19
CA LYS A 25 5.69 10.88 -5.33
C LYS A 25 5.40 12.30 -5.85
N ASN A 26 4.13 12.70 -5.82
CA ASN A 26 3.68 14.01 -6.27
C ASN A 26 3.79 15.10 -5.19
N PHE A 27 4.02 14.71 -3.94
CA PHE A 27 4.21 15.64 -2.83
C PHE A 27 5.68 16.10 -2.75
N ARG A 28 5.88 17.42 -2.88
CA ARG A 28 7.13 18.11 -2.55
C ARG A 28 6.93 18.78 -1.18
N PRO A 29 7.49 18.26 -0.08
CA PRO A 29 7.39 18.95 1.20
C PRO A 29 8.11 20.30 1.10
N ASN A 30 7.51 21.32 1.71
CA ASN A 30 8.07 22.68 1.74
C ASN A 30 9.27 22.82 2.71
N ASN A 31 9.61 21.75 3.44
CA ASN A 31 10.62 21.73 4.50
C ASN A 31 11.62 20.56 4.30
N ASN A 32 12.86 20.79 4.74
CA ASN A 32 14.13 20.09 4.47
C ASN A 32 14.24 18.58 4.83
N ASN A 33 13.16 17.83 5.03
CA ASN A 33 13.21 16.40 5.41
C ASN A 33 12.77 15.44 4.28
N GLU A 34 13.05 15.77 3.01
CA GLU A 34 12.75 14.87 1.87
C GLU A 34 13.42 13.49 1.99
N GLU A 35 14.54 13.38 2.73
CA GLU A 35 15.33 12.14 2.84
C GLU A 35 14.67 11.02 3.67
N GLU A 36 13.69 11.37 4.51
CA GLU A 36 13.03 10.43 5.42
C GLU A 36 11.82 9.72 4.79
N ILE A 37 11.13 10.37 3.84
CA ILE A 37 9.88 9.82 3.27
C ILE A 37 10.17 8.86 2.12
N ALA A 38 9.75 7.60 2.27
CA ALA A 38 9.99 6.58 1.27
C ALA A 38 9.06 6.70 0.06
N LYS A 39 9.63 6.97 -1.13
CA LYS A 39 8.91 7.12 -2.41
C LYS A 39 9.08 5.93 -3.39
N SER A 40 9.73 4.86 -2.97
CA SER A 40 9.95 3.64 -3.80
C SER A 40 9.91 2.38 -2.95
N TYR A 41 9.59 1.23 -3.55
CA TYR A 41 9.56 -0.06 -2.82
C TYR A 41 10.90 -0.40 -2.15
N ASN A 42 12.02 0.01 -2.74
CA ASN A 42 13.33 -0.21 -2.15
C ASN A 42 13.54 0.64 -0.89
N LYS A 43 13.21 1.94 -0.95
CA LYS A 43 13.35 2.82 0.21
C LYS A 43 12.35 2.43 1.31
N ILE A 44 11.13 2.04 0.96
CA ILE A 44 10.13 1.52 1.91
C ILE A 44 10.72 0.30 2.63
N ALA A 45 11.24 -0.68 1.88
CA ALA A 45 11.84 -1.88 2.44
C ALA A 45 12.97 -1.58 3.45
N LEU A 46 13.84 -0.61 3.12
CA LEU A 46 14.94 -0.20 4.00
C LEU A 46 14.42 0.45 5.29
N VAL A 47 13.46 1.38 5.20
CA VAL A 47 12.93 2.11 6.36
C VAL A 47 12.05 1.22 7.23
N SER A 48 11.26 0.33 6.62
CA SER A 48 10.34 -0.56 7.34
C SER A 48 11.02 -1.86 7.83
N PHE A 49 12.32 -2.04 7.58
CA PHE A 49 13.06 -3.28 7.87
C PHE A 49 12.43 -4.55 7.27
N LEU A 50 11.78 -4.41 6.10
CA LEU A 50 11.16 -5.52 5.38
C LEU A 50 12.02 -5.93 4.18
N ARG A 51 11.89 -7.18 3.72
CA ARG A 51 12.48 -7.58 2.44
C ARG A 51 11.77 -6.85 1.31
N LYS A 52 12.52 -6.35 0.32
CA LYS A 52 11.96 -5.69 -0.88
C LYS A 52 10.93 -6.57 -1.60
N ALA A 53 11.15 -7.88 -1.66
CA ALA A 53 10.18 -8.82 -2.22
C ALA A 53 8.85 -8.81 -1.46
N THR A 54 8.88 -8.78 -0.12
CA THR A 54 7.68 -8.68 0.72
C THR A 54 6.92 -7.39 0.45
N VAL A 55 7.62 -6.25 0.40
CA VAL A 55 6.99 -4.96 0.05
C VAL A 55 6.34 -5.05 -1.33
N SER A 56 7.08 -5.52 -2.33
CA SER A 56 6.55 -5.72 -3.68
C SER A 56 5.31 -6.62 -3.70
N ASP A 57 5.32 -7.75 -2.99
CA ASP A 57 4.20 -8.68 -2.98
C ASP A 57 2.96 -8.07 -2.33
N ILE A 58 3.12 -7.26 -1.27
CA ILE A 58 2.02 -6.54 -0.63
C ILE A 58 1.41 -5.50 -1.57
N PHE A 59 2.25 -4.66 -2.19
CA PHE A 59 1.80 -3.63 -3.14
C PHE A 59 1.15 -4.20 -4.40
N ASN A 60 1.41 -5.47 -4.74
CA ASN A 60 0.83 -6.15 -5.89
C ASN A 60 -0.21 -7.22 -5.51
N ALA A 61 -0.59 -7.31 -4.23
CA ALA A 61 -1.48 -8.35 -3.70
C ALA A 61 -1.07 -9.81 -4.06
N LYS A 62 0.23 -10.07 -4.26
CA LYS A 62 0.78 -11.38 -4.64
C LYS A 62 1.06 -12.30 -3.45
N SER A 63 1.04 -11.76 -2.23
CA SER A 63 1.25 -12.56 -1.02
C SER A 63 0.14 -13.63 -0.86
N LYS A 64 0.55 -14.85 -0.47
CA LYS A 64 -0.40 -15.95 -0.18
C LYS A 64 -1.37 -15.55 0.92
N THR A 65 -0.88 -14.93 1.98
CA THR A 65 -1.65 -14.42 3.12
C THR A 65 -1.72 -12.90 3.12
N THR A 66 -2.69 -12.35 3.85
CA THR A 66 -2.76 -10.91 4.14
C THR A 66 -1.51 -10.49 4.93
N PRO A 67 -0.94 -9.29 4.70
CA PRO A 67 0.16 -8.81 5.53
C PRO A 67 -0.25 -8.77 7.01
N ALA A 68 0.69 -9.12 7.88
CA ALA A 68 0.51 -8.90 9.32
C ALA A 68 0.34 -7.39 9.58
N CYS A 69 -0.50 -7.02 10.56
CA CYS A 69 -0.80 -5.62 10.87
C CYS A 69 0.48 -4.80 11.11
N GLY A 70 1.46 -5.37 11.83
CA GLY A 70 2.75 -4.70 12.08
C GLY A 70 3.49 -4.35 10.78
N SER A 71 3.55 -5.26 9.80
CA SER A 71 4.16 -4.97 8.50
C SER A 71 3.41 -3.90 7.73
N LEU A 72 2.07 -3.90 7.80
CA LEU A 72 1.25 -2.87 7.17
C LEU A 72 1.51 -1.49 7.78
N PHE A 73 1.55 -1.39 9.10
CA PHE A 73 1.81 -0.13 9.81
C PHE A 73 3.20 0.43 9.50
N LEU A 74 4.23 -0.42 9.54
CA LEU A 74 5.61 -0.01 9.18
C LEU A 74 5.70 0.54 7.74
N ILE A 75 4.97 -0.05 6.79
CA ILE A 75 4.93 0.45 5.41
C ILE A 75 4.24 1.81 5.33
N ILE A 76 3.10 1.98 6.03
CA ILE A 76 2.33 3.24 6.04
C ILE A 76 3.18 4.37 6.65
N GLU A 77 3.82 4.12 7.79
CA GLU A 77 4.67 5.09 8.47
C GLU A 77 5.94 5.40 7.67
N ALA A 78 6.55 4.41 7.02
CA ALA A 78 7.70 4.63 6.14
C ALA A 78 7.38 5.58 4.95
N MET A 79 6.12 5.62 4.51
CA MET A 79 5.64 6.55 3.49
C MET A 79 5.22 7.92 4.06
N GLY A 80 5.38 8.14 5.37
CA GLY A 80 5.06 9.40 6.04
C GLY A 80 3.57 9.60 6.36
N TYR A 81 2.78 8.52 6.38
CA TYR A 81 1.33 8.60 6.65
C TYR A 81 0.97 7.97 7.99
N THR A 82 -0.22 8.32 8.48
CA THR A 82 -0.83 7.65 9.62
C THR A 82 -1.73 6.48 9.16
N VAL A 83 -2.03 5.57 10.08
CA VAL A 83 -3.05 4.52 9.84
C VAL A 83 -4.42 5.13 9.52
N GLY A 84 -4.74 6.30 10.08
CA GLY A 84 -5.98 7.02 9.77
C GLY A 84 -6.04 7.51 8.32
N ASP A 85 -4.93 7.97 7.76
CA ASP A 85 -4.85 8.38 6.34
C ASP A 85 -5.02 7.18 5.42
N PHE A 86 -4.42 6.04 5.78
CA PHE A 86 -4.64 4.77 5.09
C PHE A 86 -6.10 4.34 5.15
N ALA A 87 -6.73 4.36 6.34
CA ALA A 87 -8.11 3.91 6.52
C ALA A 87 -9.09 4.70 5.65
N LYS A 88 -8.95 6.03 5.58
CA LYS A 88 -9.76 6.89 4.69
C LYS A 88 -9.68 6.43 3.24
N ILE A 89 -8.48 6.10 2.76
CA ILE A 89 -8.31 5.60 1.38
C ILE A 89 -8.89 4.19 1.25
N TYR A 90 -8.64 3.31 2.21
CA TYR A 90 -9.14 1.94 2.22
C TYR A 90 -10.66 1.86 2.17
N ASP A 91 -11.35 2.71 2.92
CA ASP A 91 -12.81 2.79 2.94
C ASP A 91 -13.36 3.39 1.65
N SER A 92 -12.56 4.20 0.93
CA SER A 92 -12.92 4.74 -0.38
C SER A 92 -12.73 3.77 -1.56
N VAL A 93 -12.07 2.62 -1.37
CA VAL A 93 -11.84 1.66 -2.45
C VAL A 93 -13.15 0.98 -2.84
N THR A 94 -13.55 1.17 -4.09
CA THR A 94 -14.80 0.65 -4.68
C THR A 94 -14.62 -0.73 -5.32
N THR A 95 -15.72 -1.39 -5.65
CA THR A 95 -15.69 -2.63 -6.44
C THR A 95 -15.14 -2.41 -7.85
N SER A 96 -15.29 -1.22 -8.44
CA SER A 96 -14.67 -0.89 -9.74
C SER A 96 -13.15 -0.89 -9.63
N ASP A 97 -12.62 -0.24 -8.61
CA ASP A 97 -11.17 -0.19 -8.37
C ASP A 97 -10.57 -1.60 -8.23
N ILE A 98 -11.27 -2.50 -7.53
CA ILE A 98 -10.86 -3.90 -7.38
C ILE A 98 -10.86 -4.63 -8.73
N LYS A 99 -11.89 -4.41 -9.55
CA LYS A 99 -11.98 -5.01 -10.89
C LYS A 99 -10.84 -4.50 -11.79
N ASP A 100 -10.58 -3.20 -11.76
CA ASP A 100 -9.52 -2.56 -12.55
C ASP A 100 -8.14 -3.06 -12.13
N PHE A 101 -7.90 -3.22 -10.82
CA PHE A 101 -6.64 -3.78 -10.30
C PHE A 101 -6.40 -5.23 -10.74
N LYS A 102 -7.45 -6.03 -10.93
CA LYS A 102 -7.35 -7.42 -11.38
C LYS A 102 -7.09 -7.54 -12.88
N GLN A 103 -7.25 -6.48 -13.67
CA GLN A 103 -6.96 -6.51 -15.09
C GLN A 103 -5.45 -6.68 -15.31
N PRO A 104 -5.02 -7.56 -16.23
CA PRO A 104 -3.62 -7.57 -16.64
C PRO A 104 -3.24 -6.21 -17.21
N PHE A 105 -2.05 -5.70 -16.84
CA PHE A 105 -1.50 -4.48 -17.43
C PHE A 105 -1.51 -4.62 -18.96
N LYS A 106 -2.22 -3.70 -19.64
CA LYS A 106 -2.17 -3.58 -21.10
C LYS A 106 -0.83 -2.99 -21.54
#